data_AF-A0A951YGW6-F1
#
_entry.id   AF-A0A951YGW6-F1
#
_cell.length_a   1.000
_cell.length_b   1.000
_cell.length_c   1.000
_cell.angle_alpha   90.00
_cell.angle_beta   90.00
_cell.angle_gamma   90.00
#
_symmetry.space_group_name_H-M   'P 1'
#
loop_
_entity.id
_entity.type
_entity.pdbx_description
1 polymer ?
#
loop_
_entity_poly.entity_id
_entity_poly.type
_entity_poly.pdbx_seq_one_letter_code
_entity_poly.pdbx_strand_id
1 'polypeptide(L)'
;MYTNEDEKRLHAQAKALLTTPADGLEQIETLRDIINYADWKYYVQDEPVFADEEYDKLFKQLKHLEDKYPEHITADSPTRRVAMGLSEKFPAVSHLVPMLSLDNTYNAEDLRDWDKRCKDYAGTDNIEYCVEPKYDGASISLIYENGKLTRAATRGDGIMGEEITINAKMIRTLPLSAHFDKEGITQVEIRGEVVIHKKVFAEYNEQRAAQGLAPLANPRNAASGTLRILDPQEVRRRKLSAIVYHISDYTLTGEKPKSLNSHYGSLEWLYNLGFPTPVKEMKVFKTIDEVIQFCDEFETKRDDLPFEVDGLVVKVNSFEMQEKMGMTSHHPRWAVAYKFKARQATSKLLRVEFQVGRTGSITPVAKIEPVPIGGVTVTSISLFNEDVVREKDLHIGDTVLVERAGDVIPYIVKPLAELRTGQEKKI
;
A
#
# COMPACT_ATOMS: atom_id res chain seq x y z
N MET A 1 10.83 -16.40 2.56
CA MET A 1 9.84 -17.17 3.34
C MET A 1 10.10 -18.65 3.21
N TYR A 2 10.34 -19.11 1.98
CA TYR A 2 10.61 -20.51 1.67
C TYR A 2 11.99 -20.62 1.02
N THR A 3 12.80 -21.59 1.47
CA THR A 3 14.06 -21.92 0.79
C THR A 3 13.79 -22.70 -0.49
N ASN A 4 14.78 -22.81 -1.40
CA ASN A 4 14.65 -23.67 -2.59
C ASN A 4 14.30 -25.13 -2.23
N GLU A 5 14.71 -25.61 -1.06
CA GLU A 5 14.36 -26.94 -0.55
C GLU A 5 12.90 -26.97 -0.08
N ASP A 6 12.43 -25.93 0.62
CA ASP A 6 11.03 -25.79 1.00
C ASP A 6 10.12 -25.74 -0.23
N GLU A 7 10.48 -24.96 -1.25
CA GLU A 7 9.68 -24.85 -2.47
C GLU A 7 9.53 -26.20 -3.18
N LYS A 8 10.64 -26.96 -3.32
CA LYS A 8 10.61 -28.32 -3.88
C LYS A 8 9.75 -29.26 -3.04
N ARG A 9 9.90 -29.20 -1.71
CA ARG A 9 9.14 -30.03 -0.76
C ARG A 9 7.65 -29.74 -0.84
N LEU A 10 7.26 -28.47 -0.75
CA LEU A 10 5.85 -28.04 -0.79
C LEU A 10 5.21 -28.34 -2.13
N HIS A 11 5.92 -28.13 -3.24
CA HIS A 11 5.42 -28.51 -4.56
C HIS A 11 5.22 -30.03 -4.68
N ALA A 12 6.16 -30.84 -4.19
CA ALA A 12 6.02 -32.30 -4.20
C ALA A 12 4.85 -32.77 -3.32
N GLN A 13 4.70 -32.21 -2.11
CA GLN A 13 3.57 -32.50 -1.21
C GLN A 13 2.23 -32.10 -1.84
N ALA A 14 2.17 -30.93 -2.50
CA ALA A 14 0.98 -30.49 -3.22
C ALA A 14 0.58 -31.46 -4.34
N LYS A 15 1.53 -31.90 -5.17
CA LYS A 15 1.27 -32.88 -6.25
C LYS A 15 0.81 -34.24 -5.70
N ALA A 16 1.36 -34.67 -4.56
CA ALA A 16 0.89 -35.88 -3.90
C ALA A 16 -0.56 -35.76 -3.41
N LEU A 17 -0.91 -34.64 -2.76
CA LEU A 17 -2.27 -34.37 -2.24
C LEU A 17 -3.31 -34.13 -3.35
N LEU A 18 -2.88 -33.72 -4.54
CA LEU A 18 -3.73 -33.64 -5.73
C LEU A 18 -4.04 -35.02 -6.32
N THR A 19 -3.15 -35.99 -6.13
CA THR A 19 -3.31 -37.37 -6.62
C THR A 19 -4.08 -38.24 -5.62
N THR A 20 -3.74 -38.12 -4.35
CA THR A 20 -4.36 -38.82 -3.23
C THR A 20 -4.89 -37.77 -2.26
N PRO A 21 -6.22 -37.54 -2.22
CA PRO A 21 -6.81 -36.52 -1.36
C PRO A 21 -6.47 -36.74 0.13
N ALA A 22 -6.29 -35.65 0.85
CA ALA A 22 -6.07 -35.69 2.29
C ALA A 22 -7.29 -36.25 3.04
N ASP A 23 -7.07 -37.22 3.93
CA ASP A 23 -8.12 -37.90 4.70
C ASP A 23 -7.93 -37.84 6.23
N GLY A 24 -6.72 -37.49 6.68
CA GLY A 24 -6.30 -37.40 8.08
C GLY A 24 -6.14 -35.98 8.60
N LEU A 25 -5.92 -35.89 9.92
CA LEU A 25 -5.71 -34.64 10.63
C LEU A 25 -4.31 -34.07 10.37
N GLU A 26 -3.34 -34.94 10.19
CA GLU A 26 -1.92 -34.63 10.00
C GLU A 26 -1.64 -33.81 8.73
N GLN A 27 -2.54 -33.85 7.75
CA GLN A 27 -2.42 -33.09 6.50
C GLN A 27 -2.92 -31.65 6.61
N ILE A 28 -3.63 -31.25 7.67
CA ILE A 28 -4.16 -29.88 7.82
C ILE A 28 -3.03 -28.85 7.77
N GLU A 29 -1.98 -29.02 8.56
CA GLU A 29 -0.82 -28.11 8.57
C GLU A 29 -0.08 -28.11 7.23
N THR A 30 0.07 -29.28 6.60
CA THR A 30 0.71 -29.38 5.27
C THR A 30 -0.08 -28.61 4.22
N LEU A 31 -1.41 -28.73 4.21
CA LEU A 31 -2.28 -27.99 3.29
C LEU A 31 -2.25 -26.48 3.57
N ARG A 32 -2.22 -26.06 4.84
CA ARG A 32 -2.04 -24.65 5.22
C ARG A 32 -0.72 -24.10 4.67
N ASP A 33 0.39 -24.82 4.87
CA ASP A 33 1.70 -24.43 4.36
C ASP A 33 1.73 -24.29 2.84
N ILE A 34 1.14 -25.25 2.12
CA ILE A 34 1.07 -25.24 0.65
C ILE A 34 0.24 -24.04 0.16
N ILE A 35 -0.91 -23.78 0.77
CA ILE A 35 -1.80 -22.66 0.38
C ILE A 35 -1.14 -21.32 0.69
N ASN A 36 -0.51 -21.19 1.85
CA ASN A 36 0.24 -19.98 2.22
C ASN A 36 1.41 -19.72 1.25
N TYR A 37 2.14 -20.78 0.86
CA TYR A 37 3.19 -20.69 -0.14
C TYR A 37 2.66 -20.26 -1.51
N ALA A 38 1.56 -20.86 -1.96
CA ALA A 38 0.90 -20.51 -3.21
C ALA A 38 0.41 -19.06 -3.20
N ASP A 39 -0.23 -18.62 -2.11
CA ASP A 39 -0.68 -17.24 -1.93
C ASP A 39 0.50 -16.27 -1.95
N TRP A 40 1.61 -16.57 -1.26
CA TRP A 40 2.81 -15.72 -1.30
C TRP A 40 3.38 -15.60 -2.72
N LYS A 41 3.55 -16.72 -3.42
CA LYS A 41 4.04 -16.74 -4.80
C LYS A 41 3.13 -15.95 -5.75
N TYR A 42 1.82 -16.10 -5.61
CA TYR A 42 0.84 -15.41 -6.45
C TYR A 42 0.76 -13.90 -6.11
N TYR A 43 0.47 -13.55 -4.85
CA TYR A 43 0.10 -12.19 -4.48
C TYR A 43 1.29 -11.29 -4.15
N VAL A 44 2.43 -11.85 -3.74
CA VAL A 44 3.61 -11.08 -3.32
C VAL A 44 4.73 -11.17 -4.35
N GLN A 45 4.97 -12.35 -4.93
CA GLN A 45 6.05 -12.55 -5.89
C GLN A 45 5.64 -12.29 -7.34
N ASP A 46 4.33 -12.33 -7.65
CA ASP A 46 3.79 -12.30 -9.02
C ASP A 46 4.31 -13.48 -9.88
N GLU A 47 4.50 -14.64 -9.24
CA GLU A 47 5.06 -15.86 -9.83
C GLU A 47 4.22 -17.08 -9.43
N PRO A 48 3.00 -17.26 -9.97
CA PRO A 48 2.13 -18.37 -9.61
C PRO A 48 2.78 -19.74 -9.89
N VAL A 49 2.72 -20.63 -8.90
CA VAL A 49 3.37 -21.96 -8.94
C VAL A 49 2.40 -23.13 -9.14
N PHE A 50 1.08 -22.87 -9.04
CA PHE A 50 0.02 -23.85 -9.27
C PHE A 50 -1.00 -23.29 -10.25
N ALA A 51 -1.63 -24.17 -11.04
CA ALA A 51 -2.80 -23.76 -11.83
C ALA A 51 -4.01 -23.50 -10.91
N ASP A 52 -4.92 -22.64 -11.33
CA ASP A 52 -6.11 -22.26 -10.56
C ASP A 52 -6.92 -23.48 -10.08
N GLU A 53 -7.09 -24.48 -10.96
CA GLU A 53 -7.81 -25.72 -10.61
C GLU A 53 -7.09 -26.53 -9.52
N GLU A 54 -5.75 -26.54 -9.53
CA GLU A 54 -4.95 -27.23 -8.53
C GLU A 54 -5.05 -26.54 -7.17
N TYR A 55 -4.91 -25.22 -7.15
CA TYR A 55 -5.11 -24.41 -5.94
C TYR A 55 -6.51 -24.64 -5.35
N ASP A 56 -7.56 -24.55 -6.19
CA ASP A 56 -8.94 -24.73 -5.75
C ASP A 56 -9.19 -26.12 -5.15
N LYS A 57 -8.58 -27.16 -5.71
CA LYS A 57 -8.67 -28.53 -5.17
C LYS A 57 -8.01 -28.61 -3.80
N LEU A 58 -6.79 -28.10 -3.65
CA LEU A 58 -6.06 -28.09 -2.36
C LEU A 58 -6.81 -27.28 -1.30
N PHE A 59 -7.33 -26.11 -1.67
CA PHE A 59 -8.13 -25.27 -0.78
C PHE A 59 -9.43 -25.95 -0.34
N LYS A 60 -10.14 -26.63 -1.25
CA LYS A 60 -11.32 -27.43 -0.92
C LYS A 60 -11.00 -28.58 0.03
N GLN A 61 -9.85 -29.25 -0.15
CA GLN A 61 -9.40 -30.29 0.78
C GLN A 61 -9.15 -29.72 2.19
N LEU A 62 -8.43 -28.59 2.31
CA LEU A 62 -8.21 -27.95 3.61
C LEU A 62 -9.54 -27.61 4.29
N LYS A 63 -10.46 -26.98 3.54
CA LYS A 63 -11.78 -26.63 4.06
C LYS A 63 -12.55 -27.87 4.52
N HIS A 64 -12.54 -28.95 3.75
CA HIS A 64 -13.21 -30.19 4.11
C HIS A 64 -12.67 -30.79 5.41
N LEU A 65 -11.34 -30.82 5.58
CA LEU A 65 -10.72 -31.32 6.81
C LEU A 65 -11.03 -30.43 8.01
N GLU A 66 -11.02 -29.12 7.84
CA GLU A 66 -11.40 -28.20 8.92
C GLU A 66 -12.87 -28.28 9.31
N ASP A 67 -13.76 -28.52 8.35
CA ASP A 67 -15.18 -28.80 8.62
C ASP A 67 -15.36 -30.14 9.39
N LYS A 68 -14.48 -31.12 9.13
CA LYS A 68 -14.46 -32.43 9.80
C LYS A 68 -13.81 -32.39 11.19
N TYR A 69 -12.84 -31.52 11.40
CA TYR A 69 -12.09 -31.34 12.65
C TYR A 69 -12.14 -29.87 13.13
N PRO A 70 -13.31 -29.35 13.57
CA PRO A 70 -13.47 -27.93 13.90
C PRO A 70 -12.55 -27.41 15.00
N GLU A 71 -12.14 -28.28 15.92
CA GLU A 71 -11.20 -27.99 17.02
C GLU A 71 -9.79 -27.64 16.54
N HIS A 72 -9.44 -27.98 15.30
CA HIS A 72 -8.16 -27.68 14.70
C HIS A 72 -8.18 -26.41 13.84
N ILE A 73 -9.31 -25.73 13.72
CA ILE A 73 -9.40 -24.44 13.01
C ILE A 73 -8.64 -23.38 13.81
N THR A 74 -7.59 -22.82 13.22
CA THR A 74 -6.82 -21.72 13.81
C THR A 74 -7.20 -20.38 13.19
N ALA A 75 -7.00 -19.29 13.94
CA ALA A 75 -7.36 -17.93 13.49
C ALA A 75 -6.54 -17.44 12.28
N ASP A 76 -5.41 -18.08 11.99
CA ASP A 76 -4.48 -17.81 10.91
C ASP A 76 -4.62 -18.78 9.72
N SER A 77 -5.58 -19.71 9.75
CA SER A 77 -5.84 -20.59 8.61
C SER A 77 -6.30 -19.78 7.37
N PRO A 78 -5.84 -20.13 6.14
CA PRO A 78 -6.28 -19.49 4.90
C PRO A 78 -7.79 -19.49 4.69
N THR A 79 -8.50 -20.48 5.22
CA THR A 79 -9.98 -20.57 5.12
C THR A 79 -10.69 -19.50 5.93
N ARG A 80 -10.01 -18.91 6.93
CA ARG A 80 -10.53 -17.86 7.82
C ARG A 80 -10.43 -16.45 7.24
N ARG A 81 -9.86 -16.31 6.04
CA ARG A 81 -9.97 -15.09 5.21
C ARG A 81 -11.38 -14.90 4.60
N VAL A 82 -12.37 -15.64 5.07
CA VAL A 82 -13.79 -15.45 4.76
C VAL A 82 -14.46 -14.95 6.03
N ALA A 83 -14.80 -13.67 6.07
CA ALA A 83 -15.50 -13.11 7.21
C ALA A 83 -16.92 -13.71 7.32
N MET A 84 -17.31 -14.10 8.54
CA MET A 84 -18.67 -14.52 8.86
C MET A 84 -19.47 -13.32 9.42
N GLY A 85 -19.79 -12.36 8.56
CA GLY A 85 -20.67 -11.23 8.91
C GLY A 85 -20.10 -9.85 8.61
N LEU A 86 -20.96 -8.85 8.82
CA LEU A 86 -20.63 -7.42 8.70
C LEU A 86 -19.89 -6.97 9.96
N SER A 87 -18.88 -6.12 9.79
CA SER A 87 -18.34 -5.34 10.90
C SER A 87 -19.42 -4.37 11.37
N GLU A 88 -19.66 -4.26 12.68
CA GLU A 88 -20.65 -3.31 13.19
C GLU A 88 -20.11 -1.88 13.22
N LYS A 89 -18.87 -1.70 13.71
CA LYS A 89 -18.12 -0.43 13.83
C LYS A 89 -16.61 -0.69 13.89
N PHE A 90 -15.82 0.35 13.66
CA PHE A 90 -14.36 0.33 13.87
C PHE A 90 -14.01 1.11 15.15
N PRO A 91 -13.72 0.42 16.28
CA PRO A 91 -13.39 1.09 17.53
C PRO A 91 -12.03 1.79 17.45
N ALA A 92 -11.86 2.87 18.23
CA ALA A 92 -10.58 3.54 18.35
C ALA A 92 -9.61 2.73 19.22
N VAL A 93 -8.33 2.64 18.81
CA VAL A 93 -7.26 1.92 19.52
C VAL A 93 -5.98 2.76 19.53
N SER A 94 -5.22 2.66 20.63
CA SER A 94 -3.91 3.30 20.71
C SER A 94 -2.86 2.47 19.96
N HIS A 95 -2.00 3.16 19.21
CA HIS A 95 -0.76 2.58 18.70
C HIS A 95 0.22 2.32 19.84
N LEU A 96 1.14 1.36 19.67
CA LEU A 96 2.19 1.10 20.66
C LEU A 96 3.21 2.23 20.66
N VAL A 97 3.55 2.70 19.47
CA VAL A 97 4.40 3.86 19.23
C VAL A 97 3.63 4.86 18.35
N PRO A 98 3.73 6.18 18.58
CA PRO A 98 3.06 7.16 17.72
C PRO A 98 3.45 7.02 16.23
N MET A 99 2.45 7.13 15.35
CA MET A 99 2.60 7.16 13.89
C MET A 99 2.74 8.61 13.41
N LEU A 100 3.99 9.10 13.46
CA LEU A 100 4.36 10.44 13.04
C LEU A 100 4.30 10.63 11.52
N SER A 101 4.22 11.89 11.09
CA SER A 101 4.45 12.26 9.69
C SER A 101 5.95 12.32 9.39
N LEU A 102 6.30 12.38 8.11
CA LEU A 102 7.65 12.73 7.68
C LEU A 102 7.73 14.23 7.39
N ASP A 103 8.90 14.82 7.64
CA ASP A 103 9.22 16.14 7.08
C ASP A 103 9.42 16.01 5.56
N ASN A 104 9.27 17.11 4.81
CA ASN A 104 9.36 17.09 3.35
C ASN A 104 10.59 17.82 2.84
N THR A 105 11.22 17.25 1.81
CA THR A 105 12.23 17.88 0.97
C THR A 105 11.74 17.87 -0.48
N TYR A 106 12.15 18.86 -1.27
CA TYR A 106 11.67 19.05 -2.64
C TYR A 106 12.79 19.15 -3.67
N ASN A 107 14.03 19.29 -3.22
CA ASN A 107 15.18 19.47 -4.09
C ASN A 107 16.47 18.95 -3.43
N ALA A 108 17.56 18.96 -4.20
CA ALA A 108 18.86 18.47 -3.77
C ALA A 108 19.46 19.26 -2.59
N GLU A 109 19.21 20.56 -2.51
CA GLU A 109 19.73 21.40 -1.43
C GLU A 109 19.04 21.09 -0.10
N ASP A 110 17.71 20.90 -0.12
CA ASP A 110 16.97 20.49 1.07
C ASP A 110 17.50 19.14 1.64
N LEU A 111 17.88 18.21 0.75
CA LEU A 111 18.49 16.93 1.15
C LEU A 111 19.89 17.11 1.75
N ARG A 112 20.73 17.99 1.19
CA ARG A 112 22.06 18.31 1.76
C ARG A 112 21.94 18.97 3.12
N ASP A 113 20.98 19.88 3.28
CA ASP A 113 20.69 20.52 4.56
C ASP A 113 20.21 19.51 5.60
N TRP A 114 19.41 18.53 5.19
CA TRP A 114 18.98 17.43 6.07
C TRP A 114 20.16 16.52 6.45
N ASP A 115 21.01 16.10 5.49
CA ASP A 115 22.24 15.32 5.74
C ASP A 115 23.17 16.01 6.75
N LYS A 116 23.38 17.32 6.61
CA LYS A 116 24.18 18.10 7.56
C LYS A 116 23.62 18.01 8.99
N ARG A 117 22.30 18.18 9.16
CA ARG A 117 21.65 18.02 10.47
C ARG A 117 21.79 16.59 11.00
N CYS A 118 21.66 15.58 10.14
CA CYS A 118 21.86 14.19 10.53
C CYS A 118 23.29 13.95 11.05
N LYS A 119 24.31 14.47 10.36
CA LYS A 119 25.72 14.39 10.79
C LYS A 119 25.96 15.06 12.13
N ASP A 120 25.38 16.25 12.34
CA ASP A 120 25.44 16.97 13.60
C ASP A 120 24.82 16.15 14.76
N TYR A 121 23.64 15.56 14.55
CA TYR A 121 22.98 14.72 15.55
C TYR A 121 23.72 13.40 15.81
N ALA A 122 24.27 12.79 14.76
CA ALA A 122 25.02 11.54 14.85
C ALA A 122 26.42 11.76 15.47
N GLY A 123 27.00 12.96 15.34
CA GLY A 123 28.37 13.25 15.71
C GLY A 123 29.40 12.55 14.81
N THR A 124 29.03 12.23 13.57
CA THR A 124 29.90 11.58 12.59
C THR A 124 29.44 11.90 11.16
N ASP A 125 30.40 11.94 10.23
CA ASP A 125 30.13 12.09 8.80
C ASP A 125 29.77 10.76 8.11
N ASN A 126 29.98 9.63 8.78
CA ASN A 126 29.76 8.31 8.23
C ASN A 126 28.31 7.86 8.46
N ILE A 127 27.42 8.26 7.55
CA ILE A 127 26.00 7.89 7.59
C ILE A 127 25.64 7.12 6.32
N GLU A 128 25.01 5.95 6.52
CA GLU A 128 24.36 5.23 5.43
C GLU A 128 22.88 5.59 5.35
N TYR A 129 22.37 5.72 4.13
CA TYR A 129 21.00 6.08 3.84
C TYR A 129 20.30 4.94 3.12
N CYS A 130 19.15 4.51 3.62
CA CYS A 130 18.24 3.63 2.89
C CYS A 130 17.14 4.49 2.24
N VAL A 131 16.99 4.35 0.93
CA VAL A 131 16.01 5.09 0.14
C VAL A 131 14.98 4.12 -0.42
N GLU A 132 13.71 4.39 -0.19
CA GLU A 132 12.58 3.53 -0.57
C GLU A 132 11.44 4.33 -1.23
N PRO A 133 10.56 3.70 -2.03
CA PRO A 133 9.41 4.37 -2.61
C PRO A 133 8.46 4.94 -1.55
N LYS A 134 7.99 6.17 -1.75
CA LYS A 134 6.95 6.75 -0.91
C LYS A 134 5.58 6.42 -1.50
N TYR A 135 5.02 5.30 -1.05
CA TYR A 135 3.71 4.81 -1.46
C TYR A 135 2.60 5.83 -1.18
N ASP A 136 1.72 6.03 -2.17
CA ASP A 136 0.53 6.88 -2.01
C ASP A 136 -0.71 6.03 -1.70
N GLY A 137 -0.91 5.72 -0.43
CA GLY A 137 -1.99 4.86 0.03
C GLY A 137 -2.58 5.26 1.37
N ALA A 138 -2.97 4.25 2.15
CA ALA A 138 -3.46 4.40 3.51
C ALA A 138 -2.54 3.69 4.49
N SER A 139 -1.92 4.44 5.40
CA SER A 139 -1.03 3.86 6.41
C SER A 139 -1.75 2.96 7.39
N ILE A 140 -1.13 1.82 7.69
CA ILE A 140 -1.60 0.79 8.61
C ILE A 140 -0.53 0.44 9.63
N SER A 141 -0.97 0.06 10.84
CA SER A 141 -0.17 -0.61 11.87
C SER A 141 -0.69 -2.04 12.04
N LEU A 142 0.21 -3.01 12.13
CA LEU A 142 -0.07 -4.43 12.26
C LEU A 142 0.67 -4.96 13.48
N ILE A 143 -0.04 -5.59 14.41
CA ILE A 143 0.55 -6.26 15.56
C ILE A 143 0.45 -7.76 15.35
N TYR A 144 1.62 -8.39 15.42
CA TYR A 144 1.73 -9.84 15.49
C TYR A 144 2.19 -10.23 16.89
N GLU A 145 1.44 -11.14 17.51
CA GLU A 145 1.78 -11.76 18.79
C GLU A 145 1.94 -13.26 18.59
N ASN A 146 3.05 -13.81 19.08
CA ASN A 146 3.41 -15.22 18.92
C ASN A 146 3.28 -15.70 17.46
N GLY A 147 3.73 -14.85 16.53
CA GLY A 147 3.68 -15.14 15.10
C GLY A 147 2.34 -14.88 14.41
N LYS A 148 1.27 -14.46 15.09
CA LYS A 148 -0.08 -14.33 14.51
C LYS A 148 -0.57 -12.91 14.48
N LEU A 149 -1.22 -12.49 13.39
CA LEU A 149 -1.85 -11.16 13.27
C LEU A 149 -3.01 -11.05 14.27
N THR A 150 -2.80 -10.29 15.35
CA THR A 150 -3.79 -10.05 16.40
C THR A 150 -4.51 -8.73 16.24
N ARG A 151 -3.85 -7.70 15.70
CA ARG A 151 -4.44 -6.37 15.51
C ARG A 151 -3.96 -5.70 14.23
N ALA A 152 -4.87 -5.03 13.53
CA ALA A 152 -4.55 -4.05 12.50
C ALA A 152 -5.26 -2.74 12.81
N ALA A 153 -4.59 -1.62 12.62
CA ALA A 153 -5.17 -0.29 12.86
C ALA A 153 -4.83 0.69 11.74
N THR A 154 -5.75 1.58 11.39
CA THR A 154 -5.43 2.75 10.55
C THR A 154 -4.54 3.73 11.32
N ARG A 155 -3.85 4.64 10.64
CA ARG A 155 -3.11 5.71 11.32
C ARG A 155 -3.95 6.60 12.25
N GLY A 156 -5.15 7.01 11.84
CA GLY A 156 -5.97 7.99 12.55
C GLY A 156 -5.24 9.32 12.76
N ASP A 157 -5.16 9.81 14.00
CA ASP A 157 -4.47 11.05 14.36
C ASP A 157 -2.96 10.85 14.62
N GLY A 158 -2.48 9.61 14.51
CA GLY A 158 -1.10 9.21 14.80
C GLY A 158 -0.89 8.68 16.21
N ILE A 159 -1.81 8.90 17.14
CA ILE A 159 -1.79 8.32 18.49
C ILE A 159 -2.84 7.21 18.58
N MET A 160 -4.05 7.53 18.11
CA MET A 160 -5.20 6.65 18.04
C MET A 160 -5.56 6.38 16.57
N GLY A 161 -5.80 5.11 16.28
CA GLY A 161 -6.30 4.62 15.00
C GLY A 161 -7.66 3.93 15.14
N GLU A 162 -8.31 3.61 14.03
CA GLU A 162 -9.42 2.67 14.01
C GLU A 162 -8.93 1.23 13.87
N GLU A 163 -9.46 0.33 14.69
CA GLU A 163 -9.25 -1.13 14.61
C GLU A 163 -9.91 -1.68 13.34
N ILE A 164 -9.12 -2.31 12.47
CA ILE A 164 -9.54 -2.79 11.15
C ILE A 164 -9.06 -4.23 10.87
N THR A 165 -8.83 -5.05 11.90
CA THR A 165 -8.28 -6.42 11.75
C THR A 165 -9.09 -7.27 10.80
N ILE A 166 -10.42 -7.22 10.89
CA ILE A 166 -11.31 -7.99 10.01
C ILE A 166 -11.04 -7.63 8.55
N ASN A 167 -10.92 -6.34 8.24
CA ASN A 167 -10.67 -5.85 6.90
C ASN A 167 -9.23 -6.12 6.44
N ALA A 168 -8.23 -5.95 7.31
CA ALA A 168 -6.84 -6.26 7.01
C ALA A 168 -6.62 -7.73 6.67
N LYS A 169 -7.33 -8.67 7.34
CA LYS A 169 -7.28 -10.11 7.03
C LYS A 169 -7.75 -10.45 5.61
N MET A 170 -8.55 -9.57 4.98
CA MET A 170 -9.00 -9.74 3.60
C MET A 170 -7.94 -9.35 2.55
N ILE A 171 -6.88 -8.64 2.97
CA ILE A 171 -5.76 -8.24 2.10
C ILE A 171 -4.85 -9.45 1.92
N ARG A 172 -4.80 -9.99 0.70
CA ARG A 172 -4.10 -11.25 0.40
C ARG A 172 -2.59 -11.16 0.51
N THR A 173 -2.01 -9.98 0.29
CA THR A 173 -0.57 -9.78 0.41
C THR A 173 -0.08 -9.79 1.86
N LEU A 174 -0.97 -9.64 2.86
CA LEU A 174 -0.59 -9.69 4.28
C LEU A 174 -0.63 -11.12 4.81
N PRO A 175 0.49 -11.69 5.29
CA PRO A 175 0.49 -12.98 5.98
C PRO A 175 -0.39 -12.92 7.25
N LEU A 176 -1.21 -13.95 7.50
CA LEU A 176 -1.95 -14.03 8.78
C LEU A 176 -1.07 -14.50 9.94
N SER A 177 0.02 -15.20 9.61
CA SER A 177 1.06 -15.59 10.54
C SER A 177 2.44 -15.56 9.87
N ALA A 178 3.48 -15.43 10.70
CA ALA A 178 4.88 -15.43 10.30
C ALA A 178 5.77 -15.93 11.45
N HIS A 179 6.91 -16.53 11.12
CA HIS A 179 7.83 -17.16 12.08
C HIS A 179 8.74 -16.16 12.79
N PHE A 180 8.17 -15.23 13.55
CA PHE A 180 8.91 -14.31 14.42
C PHE A 180 9.55 -15.01 15.63
N ASP A 181 8.95 -16.12 16.06
CA ASP A 181 9.36 -16.96 17.18
C ASP A 181 10.77 -17.56 16.99
N LYS A 182 11.14 -17.92 15.76
CA LYS A 182 12.47 -18.43 15.42
C LYS A 182 13.61 -17.47 15.77
N GLU A 183 13.30 -16.18 15.82
CA GLU A 183 14.22 -15.08 16.14
C GLU A 183 14.01 -14.55 17.56
N GLY A 184 13.24 -15.26 18.40
CA GLY A 184 12.97 -14.87 19.78
C GLY A 184 12.06 -13.64 19.92
N ILE A 185 11.26 -13.31 18.90
CA ILE A 185 10.33 -12.18 18.92
C ILE A 185 8.92 -12.67 19.28
N THR A 186 8.39 -12.19 20.40
CA THR A 186 7.06 -12.58 20.90
C THR A 186 5.96 -11.60 20.50
N GLN A 187 6.31 -10.34 20.28
CA GLN A 187 5.42 -9.30 19.76
C GLN A 187 6.19 -8.41 18.79
N VAL A 188 5.56 -8.00 17.69
CA VAL A 188 6.10 -7.00 16.76
C VAL A 188 4.99 -6.10 16.22
N GLU A 189 5.24 -4.80 16.20
CA GLU A 189 4.44 -3.81 15.49
C GLU A 189 5.11 -3.47 14.16
N ILE A 190 4.42 -3.76 13.06
CA ILE A 190 4.86 -3.55 11.69
C ILE A 190 3.98 -2.47 11.07
N ARG A 191 4.59 -1.46 10.48
CA ARG A 191 3.90 -0.40 9.74
C ARG A 191 4.02 -0.64 8.24
N GLY A 192 2.95 -0.29 7.54
CA GLY A 192 2.88 -0.42 6.10
C GLY A 192 1.91 0.57 5.49
N GLU A 193 1.84 0.54 4.17
CA GLU A 193 0.91 1.31 3.37
C GLU A 193 0.00 0.33 2.62
N VAL A 194 -1.31 0.57 2.69
CA VAL A 194 -2.29 -0.13 1.86
C VAL A 194 -2.51 0.67 0.58
N VAL A 195 -2.23 0.04 -0.54
CA VAL A 195 -2.30 0.61 -1.89
C VAL A 195 -3.25 -0.21 -2.76
N ILE A 196 -3.61 0.36 -3.91
CA ILE A 196 -4.30 -0.35 -4.98
C ILE A 196 -3.45 -0.24 -6.25
N HIS A 197 -3.26 -1.37 -6.93
CA HIS A 197 -2.50 -1.37 -8.19
C HIS A 197 -3.23 -0.53 -9.23
N LYS A 198 -2.50 0.26 -10.03
CA LYS A 198 -3.03 1.16 -11.07
C LYS A 198 -3.98 0.42 -12.02
N LYS A 199 -3.60 -0.80 -12.45
CA LYS A 199 -4.44 -1.65 -13.31
C LYS A 199 -5.74 -2.07 -12.62
N VAL A 200 -5.67 -2.55 -11.37
CA VAL A 200 -6.84 -2.96 -10.59
C VAL A 200 -7.78 -1.78 -10.35
N PHE A 201 -7.23 -0.60 -10.06
CA PHE A 201 -8.00 0.63 -9.89
C PHE A 201 -8.71 1.05 -11.17
N ALA A 202 -8.03 1.00 -12.32
CA ALA A 202 -8.61 1.30 -13.62
C ALA A 202 -9.76 0.34 -13.95
N GLU A 203 -9.54 -0.97 -13.83
CA GLU A 203 -10.57 -2.01 -14.04
C GLU A 203 -11.79 -1.80 -13.12
N TYR A 204 -11.57 -1.45 -11.85
CA TYR A 204 -12.65 -1.19 -10.90
C TYR A 204 -13.46 0.05 -11.29
N ASN A 205 -12.81 1.12 -11.72
CA ASN A 205 -13.49 2.33 -12.19
C ASN A 205 -14.27 2.10 -13.50
N GLU A 206 -13.75 1.29 -14.42
CA GLU A 206 -14.48 0.87 -15.62
C GLU A 206 -15.76 0.11 -15.26
N GLN A 207 -15.69 -0.82 -14.31
CA GLN A 207 -16.87 -1.54 -13.81
C GLN A 207 -17.90 -0.61 -13.17
N ARG A 208 -17.45 0.37 -12.37
CA ARG A 208 -18.35 1.38 -11.78
C ARG A 208 -19.04 2.23 -12.84
N ALA A 209 -18.29 2.70 -13.84
CA ALA A 209 -18.83 3.49 -14.94
C ALA A 209 -19.86 2.69 -15.75
N ALA A 210 -19.61 1.40 -16.01
CA ALA A 210 -20.56 0.51 -16.67
C ALA A 210 -21.86 0.31 -15.87
N GLN A 211 -21.81 0.49 -14.55
CA GLN A 211 -22.98 0.46 -13.65
C GLN A 211 -23.63 1.84 -13.44
N GLY A 212 -23.14 2.89 -14.13
CA GLY A 212 -23.61 4.26 -13.95
C GLY A 212 -23.19 4.91 -12.63
N LEU A 213 -22.25 4.30 -11.89
CA LEU A 213 -21.73 4.85 -10.64
C LEU A 213 -20.55 5.79 -10.91
N ALA A 214 -20.42 6.82 -10.07
CA ALA A 214 -19.25 7.70 -10.12
C ALA A 214 -17.95 6.91 -9.85
N PRO A 215 -16.87 7.17 -10.60
CA PRO A 215 -15.57 6.55 -10.35
C PRO A 215 -14.98 7.03 -9.03
N LEU A 216 -14.08 6.25 -8.48
CA LEU A 216 -13.26 6.68 -7.36
C LEU A 216 -12.21 7.69 -7.85
N ALA A 217 -11.97 8.73 -7.05
CA ALA A 217 -11.13 9.87 -7.45
C ALA A 217 -9.65 9.52 -7.63
N ASN A 218 -9.06 8.79 -6.69
CA ASN A 218 -7.66 8.36 -6.76
C ASN A 218 -7.42 7.06 -5.97
N PRO A 219 -6.33 6.34 -6.26
CA PRO A 219 -5.92 5.11 -5.56
C PRO A 219 -5.86 5.25 -4.03
N ARG A 220 -5.30 6.35 -3.52
CA ARG A 220 -5.14 6.62 -2.08
C ARG A 220 -6.48 6.65 -1.34
N ASN A 221 -7.42 7.45 -1.82
CA ASN A 221 -8.75 7.58 -1.23
C ASN A 221 -9.56 6.29 -1.39
N ALA A 222 -9.38 5.58 -2.51
CA ALA A 222 -9.97 4.27 -2.71
C ALA A 222 -9.47 3.27 -1.66
N ALA A 223 -8.17 3.18 -1.41
CA ALA A 223 -7.60 2.31 -0.39
C ALA A 223 -8.10 2.68 1.02
N SER A 224 -7.99 3.95 1.40
CA SER A 224 -8.42 4.44 2.72
C SER A 224 -9.92 4.19 2.98
N GLY A 225 -10.78 4.54 2.02
CA GLY A 225 -12.21 4.32 2.13
C GLY A 225 -12.57 2.83 2.18
N THR A 226 -11.84 1.99 1.46
CA THR A 226 -12.05 0.53 1.47
C THR A 226 -11.78 -0.09 2.83
N LEU A 227 -10.70 0.31 3.50
CA LEU A 227 -10.36 -0.19 4.83
C LEU A 227 -11.44 0.08 5.88
N ARG A 228 -12.34 1.03 5.62
CA ARG A 228 -13.45 1.43 6.51
C ARG A 228 -14.81 0.96 6.00
N ILE A 229 -14.86 -0.06 5.14
CA ILE A 229 -16.13 -0.67 4.70
C ILE A 229 -16.57 -1.73 5.70
N LEU A 230 -17.82 -1.63 6.15
CA LEU A 230 -18.40 -2.57 7.12
C LEU A 230 -18.43 -4.00 6.60
N ASP A 231 -18.70 -4.19 5.29
CA ASP A 231 -18.61 -5.50 4.64
C ASP A 231 -17.16 -5.84 4.22
N PRO A 232 -16.46 -6.74 4.93
CA PRO A 232 -15.12 -7.18 4.54
C PRO A 232 -15.05 -7.85 3.16
N GLN A 233 -16.15 -8.37 2.63
CA GLN A 233 -16.17 -8.94 1.28
C GLN A 233 -15.91 -7.88 0.21
N GLU A 234 -16.31 -6.63 0.46
CA GLU A 234 -15.99 -5.50 -0.42
C GLU A 234 -14.49 -5.19 -0.42
N VAL A 235 -13.80 -5.35 0.72
CA VAL A 235 -12.34 -5.21 0.82
C VAL A 235 -11.65 -6.23 -0.07
N ARG A 236 -12.10 -7.49 0.01
CA ARG A 236 -11.59 -8.57 -0.86
C ARG A 236 -11.83 -8.28 -2.33
N ARG A 237 -13.02 -7.78 -2.69
CA ARG A 237 -13.39 -7.47 -4.08
C ARG A 237 -12.48 -6.39 -4.69
N ARG A 238 -12.04 -5.43 -3.89
CA ARG A 238 -11.19 -4.31 -4.34
C ARG A 238 -9.71 -4.66 -4.47
N LYS A 239 -9.32 -5.90 -4.10
CA LYS A 239 -7.97 -6.46 -4.32
C LYS A 239 -6.85 -5.50 -3.90
N LEU A 240 -6.97 -4.95 -2.69
CA LEU A 240 -5.92 -4.11 -2.11
C LEU A 240 -4.65 -4.91 -1.88
N SER A 241 -3.52 -4.21 -1.92
CA SER A 241 -2.20 -4.72 -1.51
C SER A 241 -1.73 -3.91 -0.33
N ALA A 242 -1.20 -4.55 0.71
CA ALA A 242 -0.39 -3.88 1.70
C ALA A 242 1.09 -4.06 1.37
N ILE A 243 1.92 -3.07 1.67
CA ILE A 243 3.38 -3.12 1.57
C ILE A 243 3.94 -2.58 2.89
N VAL A 244 4.72 -3.39 3.61
CA VAL A 244 5.27 -3.01 4.91
C VAL A 244 6.63 -2.33 4.74
N TYR A 245 6.86 -1.27 5.52
CA TYR A 245 8.00 -0.37 5.33
C TYR A 245 8.71 -0.01 6.63
N HIS A 246 8.28 -0.50 7.81
CA HIS A 246 8.97 -0.22 9.07
C HIS A 246 8.53 -1.17 10.19
N ILE A 247 9.43 -1.49 11.11
CA ILE A 247 9.11 -2.11 12.40
C ILE A 247 9.22 -1.00 13.46
N SER A 248 8.11 -0.69 14.13
CA SER A 248 8.07 0.40 15.11
C SER A 248 8.26 -0.03 16.55
N ASP A 249 7.92 -1.27 16.87
CA ASP A 249 8.08 -1.84 18.21
C ASP A 249 8.26 -3.36 18.13
N TYR A 250 8.98 -3.94 19.09
CA TYR A 250 9.08 -5.39 19.23
C TYR A 250 9.48 -5.79 20.65
N THR A 251 9.07 -7.00 21.06
CA THR A 251 9.47 -7.62 22.33
C THR A 251 10.29 -8.88 22.08
N LEU A 252 11.48 -8.95 22.69
CA LEU A 252 12.42 -10.06 22.57
C LEU A 252 12.44 -10.93 23.83
N THR A 253 12.63 -12.23 23.64
CA THR A 253 12.98 -13.20 24.71
C THR A 253 14.44 -13.63 24.67
N GLY A 254 15.23 -13.13 23.71
CA GLY A 254 16.63 -13.48 23.50
C GLY A 254 17.46 -12.32 22.96
N GLU A 255 18.60 -12.63 22.35
CA GLU A 255 19.45 -11.62 21.71
C GLU A 255 18.75 -10.99 20.51
N LYS A 256 19.02 -9.69 20.30
CA LYS A 256 18.48 -8.95 19.15
C LYS A 256 19.02 -9.54 17.84
N PRO A 257 18.16 -9.96 16.91
CA PRO A 257 18.59 -10.43 15.59
C PRO A 257 19.41 -9.37 14.86
N LYS A 258 20.48 -9.78 14.18
CA LYS A 258 21.35 -8.86 13.42
C LYS A 258 20.59 -8.06 12.35
N SER A 259 19.55 -8.67 11.77
CA SER A 259 18.68 -8.01 10.80
C SER A 259 17.97 -6.78 11.37
N LEU A 260 17.79 -6.70 12.70
CA LEU A 260 17.21 -5.54 13.38
C LEU A 260 18.25 -4.48 13.77
N ASN A 261 19.49 -4.54 13.26
CA ASN A 261 20.49 -3.48 13.46
C ASN A 261 20.35 -2.35 12.43
N SER A 262 19.76 -2.62 11.27
CA SER A 262 19.54 -1.62 10.23
C SER A 262 18.15 -1.70 9.61
N HIS A 263 17.67 -0.56 9.13
CA HIS A 263 16.39 -0.41 8.45
C HIS A 263 16.30 -1.34 7.24
N TYR A 264 17.31 -1.32 6.36
CA TYR A 264 17.37 -2.20 5.20
C TYR A 264 17.31 -3.68 5.60
N GLY A 265 18.13 -4.10 6.59
CA GLY A 265 18.16 -5.48 7.06
C GLY A 265 16.82 -5.93 7.63
N SER A 266 16.09 -5.03 8.29
CA SER A 266 14.78 -5.33 8.87
C SER A 266 13.71 -5.58 7.80
N LEU A 267 13.74 -4.84 6.69
CA LEU A 267 12.82 -5.00 5.57
C LEU A 267 13.18 -6.22 4.71
N GLU A 268 14.47 -6.53 4.55
CA GLU A 268 14.91 -7.79 3.94
C GLU A 268 14.47 -9.00 4.76
N TRP A 269 14.58 -8.91 6.10
CA TRP A 269 14.09 -9.95 6.99
C TRP A 269 12.57 -10.14 6.90
N LEU A 270 11.78 -9.06 6.93
CA LEU A 270 10.33 -9.12 6.74
C LEU A 270 9.96 -9.71 5.37
N TYR A 271 10.68 -9.35 4.31
CA TYR A 271 10.51 -9.97 3.00
C TYR A 271 10.74 -11.48 3.04
N ASN A 272 11.80 -11.88 3.72
CA ASN A 272 12.11 -13.28 3.97
C ASN A 272 11.12 -13.98 4.91
N LEU A 273 10.24 -13.26 5.59
CA LEU A 273 9.11 -13.81 6.34
C LEU A 273 7.79 -13.84 5.55
N GLY A 274 7.81 -13.40 4.29
CA GLY A 274 6.65 -13.45 3.40
C GLY A 274 5.92 -12.13 3.24
N PHE A 275 6.39 -11.07 3.89
CA PHE A 275 5.77 -9.77 3.74
C PHE A 275 6.18 -9.10 2.42
N PRO A 276 5.26 -8.41 1.74
CA PRO A 276 5.60 -7.46 0.68
C PRO A 276 6.33 -6.27 1.29
N THR A 277 7.56 -6.01 0.84
CA THR A 277 8.39 -4.88 1.29
C THR A 277 9.01 -4.20 0.06
N PRO A 278 9.57 -2.98 0.18
CA PRO A 278 10.22 -2.29 -0.94
C PRO A 278 11.61 -2.86 -1.30
N VAL A 279 11.99 -4.06 -0.88
CA VAL A 279 13.36 -4.60 -1.08
C VAL A 279 13.81 -4.65 -2.54
N LYS A 280 12.88 -4.74 -3.49
CA LYS A 280 13.18 -4.76 -4.93
C LYS A 280 13.52 -3.36 -5.45
N GLU A 281 12.94 -2.33 -4.86
CA GLU A 281 13.06 -0.94 -5.29
C GLU A 281 14.02 -0.11 -4.41
N MET A 282 14.21 -0.51 -3.15
CA MET A 282 15.01 0.23 -2.18
C MET A 282 16.51 -0.03 -2.34
N LYS A 283 17.32 0.97 -1.98
CA LYS A 283 18.78 0.88 -2.05
C LYS A 283 19.44 1.55 -0.85
N VAL A 284 20.67 1.14 -0.55
CA VAL A 284 21.52 1.75 0.48
C VAL A 284 22.64 2.54 -0.18
N PHE A 285 22.85 3.77 0.30
CA PHE A 285 23.85 4.70 -0.19
C PHE A 285 24.73 5.19 0.95
N LYS A 286 25.97 5.58 0.64
CA LYS A 286 26.94 6.04 1.65
C LYS A 286 27.08 7.56 1.68
N THR A 287 26.52 8.24 0.69
CA THR A 287 26.59 9.69 0.57
C THR A 287 25.25 10.27 0.15
N ILE A 288 24.99 11.53 0.54
CA ILE A 288 23.76 12.21 0.15
C ILE A 288 23.70 12.53 -1.34
N ASP A 289 24.86 12.73 -2.00
CA ASP A 289 24.89 12.98 -3.45
C ASP A 289 24.48 11.74 -4.26
N GLU A 290 24.85 10.53 -3.81
CA GLU A 290 24.33 9.27 -4.40
C GLU A 290 22.81 9.15 -4.21
N VAL A 291 22.28 9.56 -3.05
CA VAL A 291 20.83 9.60 -2.79
C VAL A 291 20.13 10.57 -3.74
N ILE A 292 20.68 11.77 -3.92
CA ILE A 292 20.12 12.80 -4.82
C ILE A 292 20.08 12.27 -6.25
N GLN A 293 21.18 11.68 -6.75
CA GLN A 293 21.20 11.07 -8.07
C GLN A 293 20.15 9.98 -8.21
N PHE A 294 20.00 9.11 -7.20
CA PHE A 294 18.99 8.07 -7.22
C PHE A 294 17.56 8.65 -7.23
N CYS A 295 17.31 9.75 -6.52
CA CYS A 295 16.01 10.42 -6.52
C CYS A 295 15.63 10.92 -7.91
N ASP A 296 16.58 11.57 -8.61
CA ASP A 296 16.38 12.06 -9.97
C ASP A 296 16.14 10.90 -10.96
N GLU A 297 16.94 9.83 -10.86
CA GLU A 297 16.77 8.64 -11.70
C GLU A 297 15.43 7.94 -11.45
N PHE A 298 15.01 7.82 -10.19
CA PHE A 298 13.76 7.15 -9.82
C PHE A 298 12.53 7.95 -10.25
N GLU A 299 12.57 9.28 -10.17
CA GLU A 299 11.45 10.13 -10.63
C GLU A 299 11.10 9.85 -12.10
N THR A 300 12.10 9.53 -12.95
CA THR A 300 11.87 9.18 -14.36
C THR A 300 11.18 7.83 -14.57
N LYS A 301 11.27 6.92 -13.59
CA LYS A 301 10.74 5.55 -13.65
C LYS A 301 9.46 5.37 -12.80
N ARG A 302 8.98 6.42 -12.14
CA ARG A 302 7.82 6.33 -11.24
C ARG A 302 6.56 5.78 -11.92
N ASP A 303 6.42 6.02 -13.22
CA ASP A 303 5.24 5.60 -13.98
C ASP A 303 5.24 4.09 -14.27
N ASP A 304 6.42 3.45 -14.32
CA ASP A 304 6.59 2.01 -14.54
C ASP A 304 6.13 1.18 -13.33
N LEU A 305 6.00 1.80 -12.15
CA LEU A 305 5.57 1.12 -10.95
C LEU A 305 4.08 0.76 -11.02
N PRO A 306 3.69 -0.43 -10.51
CA PRO A 306 2.31 -0.88 -10.56
C PRO A 306 1.38 -0.15 -9.58
N PHE A 307 1.92 0.70 -8.71
CA PHE A 307 1.22 1.51 -7.72
C PHE A 307 1.61 3.00 -7.85
N GLU A 308 0.81 3.89 -7.25
CA GLU A 308 1.15 5.31 -7.19
C GLU A 308 2.19 5.58 -6.09
N VAL A 309 3.14 6.46 -6.41
CA VAL A 309 4.15 6.97 -5.48
C VAL A 309 4.22 8.48 -5.60
N ASP A 310 4.31 9.18 -4.47
CA ASP A 310 4.36 10.65 -4.43
C ASP A 310 5.77 11.19 -4.13
N GLY A 311 6.77 10.31 -4.12
CA GLY A 311 8.16 10.64 -3.84
C GLY A 311 8.97 9.41 -3.43
N LEU A 312 10.08 9.68 -2.75
CA LEU A 312 10.90 8.70 -2.04
C LEU A 312 10.94 9.05 -0.55
N VAL A 313 11.22 8.06 0.28
CA VAL A 313 11.57 8.25 1.69
C VAL A 313 13.05 7.96 1.84
N VAL A 314 13.79 8.92 2.36
CA VAL A 314 15.21 8.78 2.70
C VAL A 314 15.30 8.58 4.21
N LYS A 315 15.89 7.48 4.66
CA LYS A 315 16.06 7.14 6.07
C LYS A 315 17.52 6.89 6.38
N VAL A 316 18.00 7.32 7.53
CA VAL A 316 19.28 6.85 8.10
C VAL A 316 19.16 5.35 8.34
N ASN A 317 20.11 4.55 7.84
CA ASN A 317 19.98 3.09 7.82
C ASN A 317 20.19 2.45 9.20
N SER A 318 21.08 2.99 10.04
CA SER A 318 21.37 2.41 11.37
C SER A 318 20.31 2.78 12.41
N PHE A 319 19.71 1.79 13.08
CA PHE A 319 18.73 2.05 14.14
C PHE A 319 19.35 2.71 15.38
N GLU A 320 20.59 2.39 15.72
CA GLU A 320 21.31 3.07 16.81
C GLU A 320 21.43 4.58 16.54
N MET A 321 21.71 4.95 15.29
CA MET A 321 21.73 6.36 14.89
C MET A 321 20.35 6.98 14.91
N GLN A 322 19.30 6.26 14.46
CA GLN A 322 17.92 6.73 14.54
C GLN A 322 17.50 7.04 15.98
N GLU A 323 17.81 6.15 16.93
CA GLU A 323 17.56 6.35 18.37
C GLU A 323 18.30 7.58 18.90
N LYS A 324 19.59 7.73 18.57
CA LYS A 324 20.39 8.89 18.98
C LYS A 324 19.85 10.21 18.44
N MET A 325 19.39 10.23 17.18
CA MET A 325 18.81 11.43 16.56
C MET A 325 17.46 11.79 17.19
N GLY A 326 16.64 10.77 17.48
CA GLY A 326 15.30 10.92 18.03
C GLY A 326 14.31 11.55 17.05
N MET A 327 13.30 12.21 17.60
CA MET A 327 12.18 12.79 16.85
C MET A 327 11.80 14.17 17.39
N THR A 328 11.06 14.93 16.59
CA THR A 328 10.32 16.11 17.02
C THR A 328 8.92 15.70 17.51
N SER A 329 8.07 16.67 17.86
CA SER A 329 6.65 16.39 18.17
C SER A 329 5.85 15.88 16.96
N HIS A 330 6.37 16.01 15.73
CA HIS A 330 5.61 15.75 14.51
C HIS A 330 6.30 14.81 13.51
N HIS A 331 7.63 14.70 13.53
CA HIS A 331 8.39 13.89 12.57
C HIS A 331 9.71 13.34 13.16
N PRO A 332 10.18 12.17 12.71
CA PRO A 332 11.52 11.68 13.05
C PRO A 332 12.61 12.58 12.43
N ARG A 333 13.73 12.77 13.12
CA ARG A 333 14.86 13.55 12.56
C ARG A 333 15.70 12.74 11.56
N TRP A 334 15.61 11.42 11.65
CA TRP A 334 16.38 10.45 10.88
C TRP A 334 15.70 10.00 9.58
N ALA A 335 14.53 10.55 9.24
CA ALA A 335 13.85 10.25 7.98
C ALA A 335 13.16 11.48 7.38
N VAL A 336 13.16 11.55 6.05
CA VAL A 336 12.57 12.65 5.29
C VAL A 336 11.91 12.15 4.00
N ALA A 337 10.84 12.80 3.58
CA ALA A 337 10.16 12.52 2.32
C ALA A 337 10.69 13.44 1.21
N TYR A 338 11.39 12.89 0.23
CA TYR A 338 11.74 13.60 -1.00
C TYR A 338 10.54 13.55 -1.96
N LYS A 339 9.82 14.67 -2.09
CA LYS A 339 8.62 14.77 -2.89
C LYS A 339 8.95 15.01 -4.35
N PHE A 340 8.36 14.20 -5.24
CA PHE A 340 8.44 14.47 -6.67
C PHE A 340 7.70 15.74 -7.04
N LYS A 341 8.07 16.33 -8.17
CA LYS A 341 7.40 17.52 -8.66
C LYS A 341 5.93 17.18 -8.94
N ALA A 342 5.04 17.91 -8.28
CA ALA A 342 3.60 17.72 -8.43
C ALA A 342 3.21 17.92 -9.89
N ARG A 343 2.47 16.96 -10.46
CA ARG A 343 1.87 17.07 -11.79
C ARG A 343 0.53 17.80 -11.70
N GLN A 344 0.57 19.03 -11.17
CA GLN A 344 -0.59 19.90 -11.06
C GLN A 344 -0.37 21.20 -11.80
N ALA A 345 -1.43 21.73 -12.36
CA ALA A 345 -1.47 23.10 -12.84
C ALA A 345 -2.90 23.63 -12.78
N THR A 346 -3.05 24.95 -12.72
CA THR A 346 -4.35 25.59 -12.89
C THR A 346 -4.60 25.84 -14.37
N SER A 347 -5.85 25.72 -14.78
CA SER A 347 -6.28 26.05 -16.15
C SER A 347 -7.72 26.56 -16.12
N LYS A 348 -8.17 27.19 -17.21
CA LYS A 348 -9.54 27.70 -17.34
C LYS A 348 -10.44 26.67 -18.01
N LEU A 349 -11.60 26.38 -17.41
CA LEU A 349 -12.63 25.54 -18.01
C LEU A 349 -13.37 26.32 -19.10
N LEU A 350 -13.09 26.02 -20.36
CA LEU A 350 -13.60 26.79 -21.50
C LEU A 350 -15.02 26.39 -21.90
N ARG A 351 -15.31 25.08 -21.90
CA ARG A 351 -16.61 24.50 -22.24
C ARG A 351 -16.67 23.03 -21.86
N VAL A 352 -17.87 22.45 -21.91
CA VAL A 352 -18.09 21.00 -21.77
C VAL A 352 -18.70 20.47 -23.06
N GLU A 353 -18.13 19.39 -23.58
CA GLU A 353 -18.67 18.62 -24.70
C GLU A 353 -19.30 17.33 -24.17
N PHE A 354 -20.41 16.88 -24.78
CA PHE A 354 -21.07 15.64 -24.37
C PHE A 354 -20.86 14.58 -25.45
N GLN A 355 -20.17 13.50 -25.10
CA GLN A 355 -19.88 12.38 -26.01
C GLN A 355 -20.84 11.23 -25.78
N VAL A 356 -21.37 10.64 -26.85
CA VAL A 356 -22.24 9.46 -26.76
C VAL A 356 -21.40 8.20 -26.94
N GLY A 357 -21.35 7.37 -25.89
CA GLY A 357 -20.67 6.08 -25.89
C GLY A 357 -21.40 5.01 -26.69
N ARG A 358 -20.71 3.89 -26.98
CA ARG A 358 -21.26 2.77 -27.78
C ARG A 358 -22.51 2.15 -27.17
N THR A 359 -22.66 2.23 -25.85
CA THR A 359 -23.80 1.73 -25.07
C THR A 359 -24.90 2.78 -24.86
N GLY A 360 -24.77 3.98 -25.45
CA GLY A 360 -25.71 5.09 -25.30
C GLY A 360 -25.45 6.00 -24.09
N SER A 361 -24.43 5.73 -23.27
CA SER A 361 -24.04 6.59 -22.15
C SER A 361 -23.54 7.95 -22.64
N ILE A 362 -24.02 9.04 -22.04
CA ILE A 362 -23.54 10.41 -22.35
C ILE A 362 -22.45 10.77 -21.34
N THR A 363 -21.21 10.97 -21.83
CA THR A 363 -20.05 11.33 -21.01
C THR A 363 -19.71 12.81 -21.22
N PRO A 364 -19.79 13.67 -20.19
CA PRO A 364 -19.31 15.04 -20.26
C PRO A 364 -17.78 15.08 -20.29
N VAL A 365 -17.22 15.93 -21.15
CA VAL A 365 -15.78 16.14 -21.34
C VAL A 365 -15.48 17.64 -21.25
N ALA A 366 -14.78 18.04 -20.20
CA ALA A 366 -14.27 19.39 -20.01
C ALA A 366 -13.20 19.69 -21.06
N LYS A 367 -13.36 20.82 -21.76
CA LYS A 367 -12.32 21.46 -22.56
C LYS A 367 -11.70 22.57 -21.75
N ILE A 368 -10.41 22.48 -21.51
CA ILE A 368 -9.67 23.46 -20.71
C ILE A 368 -8.67 24.22 -21.59
N GLU A 369 -8.22 25.37 -21.10
CA GLU A 369 -7.07 26.05 -21.71
C GLU A 369 -5.85 25.11 -21.68
N PRO A 370 -5.12 24.94 -22.81
CA PRO A 370 -3.99 24.03 -22.86
C PRO A 370 -2.98 24.30 -21.76
N VAL A 371 -2.71 23.30 -20.93
CA VAL A 371 -1.82 23.45 -19.77
C VAL A 371 -0.79 22.31 -19.74
N PRO A 372 0.51 22.60 -19.64
CA PRO A 372 1.54 21.57 -19.52
C PRO A 372 1.50 20.96 -18.12
N ILE A 373 1.31 19.64 -18.03
CA ILE A 373 1.26 18.90 -16.77
C ILE A 373 2.01 17.58 -16.93
N GLY A 374 3.13 17.42 -16.20
CA GLY A 374 3.88 16.16 -16.19
C GLY A 374 4.37 15.73 -17.58
N GLY A 375 4.87 16.66 -18.40
CA GLY A 375 5.46 16.38 -19.71
C GLY A 375 4.49 16.31 -20.89
N VAL A 376 3.18 16.39 -20.66
CA VAL A 376 2.14 16.45 -21.71
C VAL A 376 1.33 17.75 -21.60
N THR A 377 0.74 18.20 -22.71
CA THR A 377 -0.21 19.32 -22.70
C THR A 377 -1.63 18.79 -22.57
N VAL A 378 -2.29 19.08 -21.46
CA VAL A 378 -3.68 18.68 -21.22
C VAL A 378 -4.63 19.74 -21.79
N THR A 379 -5.57 19.30 -22.61
CA THR A 379 -6.60 20.17 -23.22
C THR A 379 -8.02 19.67 -22.99
N SER A 380 -8.17 18.39 -22.63
CA SER A 380 -9.46 17.73 -22.44
C SER A 380 -9.40 16.82 -21.22
N ILE A 381 -10.48 16.82 -20.44
CA ILE A 381 -10.60 16.04 -19.20
C ILE A 381 -12.00 15.41 -19.18
N SER A 382 -12.08 14.10 -18.96
CA SER A 382 -13.37 13.45 -18.73
C SER A 382 -13.95 13.93 -17.40
N LEU A 383 -15.21 14.36 -17.41
CA LEU A 383 -15.98 14.64 -16.20
C LEU A 383 -16.76 13.41 -15.74
N PHE A 384 -16.62 12.28 -16.46
CA PHE A 384 -17.24 10.98 -16.21
C PHE A 384 -18.77 10.96 -16.32
N ASN A 385 -19.48 11.72 -15.48
CA ASN A 385 -20.94 11.81 -15.47
C ASN A 385 -21.41 13.16 -14.89
N GLU A 386 -22.72 13.40 -14.92
CA GLU A 386 -23.33 14.64 -14.40
C GLU A 386 -23.14 14.80 -12.89
N ASP A 387 -23.14 13.71 -12.11
CA ASP A 387 -23.01 13.76 -10.66
C ASP A 387 -21.67 14.38 -10.23
N VAL A 388 -20.57 14.05 -10.91
CA VAL A 388 -19.25 14.65 -10.64
C VAL A 388 -19.26 16.16 -10.90
N VAL A 389 -19.96 16.62 -11.94
CA VAL A 389 -20.10 18.05 -12.25
C VAL A 389 -20.84 18.78 -11.14
N ARG A 390 -21.93 18.19 -10.65
CA ARG A 390 -22.74 18.74 -9.56
C ARG A 390 -22.02 18.69 -8.21
N GLU A 391 -21.38 17.56 -7.87
CA GLU A 391 -20.65 17.38 -6.62
C GLU A 391 -19.51 18.38 -6.48
N LYS A 392 -18.78 18.64 -7.57
CA LYS A 392 -17.69 19.62 -7.60
C LYS A 392 -18.15 21.05 -7.86
N ASP A 393 -19.44 21.28 -8.07
CA ASP A 393 -20.03 22.58 -8.43
C ASP A 393 -19.30 23.26 -9.62
N LEU A 394 -18.99 22.51 -10.67
CA LEU A 394 -18.22 23.04 -11.80
C LEU A 394 -19.06 24.01 -12.65
N HIS A 395 -18.46 25.13 -13.03
CA HIS A 395 -19.05 26.10 -13.95
C HIS A 395 -18.11 26.37 -15.13
N ILE A 396 -18.67 26.54 -16.32
CA ILE A 396 -17.92 27.03 -17.49
C ILE A 396 -17.38 28.42 -17.17
N GLY A 397 -16.08 28.60 -17.36
CA GLY A 397 -15.35 29.81 -17.02
C GLY A 397 -14.51 29.68 -15.74
N ASP A 398 -14.72 28.63 -14.92
CA ASP A 398 -13.96 28.40 -13.70
C ASP A 398 -12.47 28.28 -13.97
N THR A 399 -11.65 28.84 -13.07
CA THR A 399 -10.27 28.38 -12.90
C THR A 399 -10.31 27.06 -12.16
N VAL A 400 -9.80 25.99 -12.76
CA VAL A 400 -9.80 24.65 -12.21
C VAL A 400 -8.39 24.20 -11.88
N LEU A 401 -8.23 23.53 -10.73
CA LEU A 401 -7.00 22.82 -10.42
C LEU A 401 -7.04 21.46 -11.12
N VAL A 402 -6.11 21.25 -12.02
CA VAL A 402 -5.96 20.02 -12.80
C VAL A 402 -4.78 19.23 -12.25
N GLU A 403 -4.97 17.94 -12.10
CA GLU A 403 -3.93 17.01 -11.72
C GLU A 403 -3.84 15.88 -12.74
N ARG A 404 -2.62 15.40 -12.97
CA ARG A 404 -2.36 14.15 -13.68
C ARG A 404 -1.74 13.15 -12.71
N ALA A 405 -2.58 12.24 -12.20
CA ALA A 405 -2.10 11.10 -11.40
C ALA A 405 -1.43 10.08 -12.34
N GLY A 406 -0.17 9.77 -12.10
CA GLY A 406 0.64 8.93 -12.98
C GLY A 406 0.64 9.42 -14.44
N ASP A 407 0.64 8.47 -15.37
CA ASP A 407 0.67 8.73 -16.82
C ASP A 407 -0.69 8.61 -17.52
N VAL A 408 -1.77 8.25 -16.82
CA VAL A 408 -2.94 7.68 -17.52
C VAL A 408 -4.02 8.73 -17.84
N ILE A 409 -4.62 9.42 -16.85
CA ILE A 409 -5.79 10.27 -17.11
C ILE A 409 -5.77 11.54 -16.24
N PRO A 410 -5.73 12.75 -16.83
CA PRO A 410 -5.87 13.99 -16.06
C PRO A 410 -7.30 14.15 -15.56
N TYR A 411 -7.46 14.75 -14.38
CA TYR A 411 -8.76 15.02 -13.77
C TYR A 411 -8.80 16.40 -13.10
N ILE A 412 -10.00 16.94 -12.96
CA ILE A 412 -10.21 18.20 -12.22
C ILE A 412 -10.34 17.86 -10.74
N VAL A 413 -9.39 18.35 -9.93
CA VAL A 413 -9.38 18.17 -8.48
C VAL A 413 -10.52 18.96 -7.86
N LYS A 414 -10.58 20.26 -8.15
CA LYS A 414 -11.61 21.19 -7.67
C LYS A 414 -11.65 22.46 -8.54
N PRO A 415 -12.77 23.19 -8.59
CA PRO A 415 -12.74 24.59 -9.00
C PRO A 415 -12.06 25.44 -7.91
N LEU A 416 -11.43 26.52 -8.34
CA LEU A 416 -11.03 27.62 -7.47
C LEU A 416 -12.19 28.62 -7.42
N ALA A 417 -13.24 28.24 -6.68
CA ALA A 417 -14.50 28.99 -6.62
C ALA A 417 -14.31 30.43 -6.12
N GLU A 418 -13.28 30.67 -5.31
CA GLU A 418 -12.85 31.98 -4.84
C GLU A 418 -12.39 32.93 -5.97
N LEU A 419 -12.05 32.40 -7.14
CA LEU A 419 -11.63 33.18 -8.32
C LEU A 419 -12.80 33.49 -9.28
N ARG A 420 -14.03 33.10 -8.93
CA ARG A 420 -15.21 33.38 -9.75
C ARG A 420 -15.49 34.87 -9.81
N THR A 421 -15.79 35.32 -11.01
CA THR A 421 -16.09 36.72 -11.35
C THR A 421 -17.59 37.00 -11.39
N GLY A 422 -18.42 35.96 -11.32
CA GLY A 422 -19.88 36.01 -11.47
C GLY A 422 -20.34 35.88 -12.93
N GLN A 423 -19.42 35.72 -13.88
CA GLN A 423 -19.72 35.51 -15.31
C GLN A 423 -19.74 34.02 -15.69
N GLU A 424 -19.39 33.14 -14.77
CA GLU A 424 -19.32 31.70 -14.96
C GLU A 424 -20.73 31.11 -15.17
N LYS A 425 -20.83 30.08 -16.02
CA LYS A 425 -22.11 29.48 -16.42
C LYS A 425 -22.24 28.07 -15.88
N LYS A 426 -23.41 27.71 -15.35
CA LYS A 426 -23.72 26.33 -14.99
C LYS A 426 -23.63 25.42 -16.22
N ILE A 427 -23.07 24.23 -16.01
CA ILE A 427 -22.90 23.17 -17.02
C ILE A 427 -24.21 22.42 -17.23
#